data_AF-A0A2S6SX85-F1
#
_entry.id   AF-A0A2S6SX85-F1
#
_cell.length_a   1.000
_cell.length_b   1.000
_cell.length_c   1.000
_cell.angle_alpha   90.00
_cell.angle_beta   90.00
_cell.angle_gamma   90.00
#
_symmetry.space_group_name_H-M   'P 1'
#
loop_
_entity.id
_entity.type
_entity.pdbx_description
1 polymer ?
#
loop_
_entity_poly.entity_id
_entity_poly.type
_entity_poly.pdbx_seq_one_letter_code
_entity_poly.pdbx_strand_id
1 'polypeptide(L)'
;MFAVVIVFLFVFLYFQIIPERSFTKIDYEYGVDIVNPKFIKDKKNKDQLKVTANKAIFLSDRKILLDGEVKYASNNFTLESNKVNFDKINFDANSEENTLFISEKVSIKSEGFNVENKGNDILFIGKSKLEIK
;
A
#
# COMPACT_ATOMS: atom_id res chain seq x y z
N MET A 1 -45.26 -39.59 4.87
CA MET A 1 -45.07 -38.25 5.48
C MET A 1 -43.68 -38.09 6.09
N PHE A 2 -43.23 -38.98 6.97
CA PHE A 2 -41.90 -38.90 7.62
C PHE A 2 -40.70 -38.88 6.67
N ALA A 3 -40.70 -39.70 5.61
CA ALA A 3 -39.58 -39.73 4.65
C ALA A 3 -39.40 -38.40 3.90
N VAL A 4 -40.50 -37.69 3.60
CA VAL A 4 -40.45 -36.38 2.92
C VAL A 4 -39.83 -35.33 3.84
N VAL A 5 -40.18 -35.34 5.13
CA VAL A 5 -39.63 -34.42 6.14
C VAL A 5 -38.12 -34.62 6.29
N ILE A 6 -37.65 -35.87 6.30
CA ILE A 6 -36.22 -36.19 6.40
C ILE A 6 -35.45 -35.64 5.19
N VAL A 7 -35.99 -35.80 3.97
CA VAL A 7 -35.35 -35.26 2.75
C VAL A 7 -35.24 -33.73 2.81
N PHE A 8 -36.30 -33.03 3.23
CA PHE A 8 -36.25 -31.58 3.40
C PHE A 8 -35.22 -31.13 4.43
N LEU A 9 -35.03 -31.91 5.49
CA LEU A 9 -34.05 -31.62 6.54
C LEU A 9 -32.62 -31.76 6.01
N PHE A 10 -32.33 -32.79 5.21
CA PHE A 10 -31.04 -32.94 4.54
C PHE A 10 -30.77 -31.83 3.52
N VAL A 11 -31.78 -31.40 2.75
CA VAL A 11 -31.65 -30.28 1.81
C VAL A 11 -31.35 -28.97 2.55
N PHE A 12 -32.05 -28.71 3.66
CA PHE A 12 -31.82 -27.52 4.48
C PHE A 12 -30.39 -27.47 5.07
N LEU A 13 -29.91 -28.60 5.59
CA LEU A 13 -28.54 -28.72 6.10
C LEU A 13 -27.50 -28.53 4.99
N TYR A 14 -27.76 -29.01 3.78
CA TYR A 14 -26.88 -28.81 2.63
C TYR A 14 -26.70 -27.33 2.29
N PHE A 15 -27.76 -26.52 2.35
CA PHE A 15 -27.68 -25.08 2.10
C PHE A 15 -26.87 -24.31 3.15
N GLN A 16 -26.81 -24.77 4.40
CA GLN A 16 -25.99 -24.13 5.44
C GLN A 16 -24.48 -24.37 5.28
N ILE A 17 -24.08 -25.39 4.52
CA ILE A 17 -22.67 -25.74 4.31
C ILE A 17 -22.07 -24.95 3.12
N ILE A 18 -22.87 -24.24 2.33
CA ILE A 18 -22.37 -23.42 1.23
C ILE A 18 -21.70 -22.19 1.84
N PRO A 19 -20.35 -22.08 1.84
CA PRO A 19 -19.71 -20.88 2.34
C PRO A 19 -20.10 -19.72 1.42
N GLU A 20 -20.58 -18.62 2.00
CA GLU A 20 -20.61 -17.34 1.29
C GLU A 20 -19.17 -17.03 0.85
N ARG A 21 -18.87 -17.23 -0.43
CA ARG A 21 -17.68 -16.65 -1.02
C ARG A 21 -17.93 -15.16 -1.06
N SER A 22 -17.39 -14.41 -0.10
CA SER A 22 -17.23 -12.97 -0.26
C SER A 22 -16.28 -12.75 -1.44
N PHE A 23 -16.84 -12.62 -2.64
CA PHE A 23 -16.09 -12.09 -3.76
C PHE A 23 -15.81 -10.63 -3.43
N THR A 24 -14.60 -10.33 -2.95
CA THR A 24 -14.08 -8.97 -3.04
C THR A 24 -14.15 -8.60 -4.51
N LYS A 25 -15.06 -7.68 -4.86
CA LYS A 25 -15.15 -7.10 -6.19
C LYS A 25 -13.78 -6.50 -6.49
N ILE A 26 -12.96 -7.17 -7.28
CA ILE A 26 -11.75 -6.58 -7.83
C ILE A 26 -12.25 -5.68 -8.95
N ASP A 27 -12.25 -4.38 -8.70
CA ASP A 27 -12.55 -3.39 -9.73
C ASP A 27 -11.35 -3.41 -10.69
N TYR A 28 -11.49 -4.08 -11.82
CA TYR A 28 -10.45 -4.15 -12.83
C TYR A 28 -10.39 -2.80 -13.55
N GLU A 29 -9.50 -1.93 -13.08
CA GLU A 29 -9.22 -0.66 -13.73
C GLU A 29 -8.22 -0.87 -14.89
N TYR A 30 -8.57 -0.41 -16.08
CA TYR A 30 -7.73 -0.57 -17.27
C TYR A 30 -6.37 0.12 -17.10
N GLY A 31 -5.29 -0.62 -17.31
CA GLY A 31 -3.92 -0.11 -17.16
C GLY A 31 -3.37 -0.15 -15.74
N VAL A 32 -4.08 -0.75 -14.78
CA VAL A 32 -3.62 -0.98 -13.41
C VAL A 32 -3.31 -2.46 -13.21
N ASP A 33 -2.11 -2.78 -12.73
CA ASP A 33 -1.71 -4.17 -12.48
C ASP A 33 -2.16 -4.66 -11.10
N ILE A 34 -2.10 -3.79 -10.09
CA ILE A 34 -2.52 -4.12 -8.72
C ILE A 34 -3.30 -2.94 -8.13
N VAL A 35 -4.49 -3.24 -7.62
CA VAL A 35 -5.31 -2.32 -6.81
C VAL A 35 -4.98 -2.52 -5.33
N ASN A 36 -4.86 -1.42 -4.60
CA ASN A 36 -4.49 -1.36 -3.18
C ASN A 36 -3.21 -2.16 -2.82
N PRO A 37 -2.09 -1.97 -3.55
CA PRO A 37 -0.85 -2.67 -3.28
C PRO A 37 -0.30 -2.37 -1.87
N LYS A 38 0.35 -3.38 -1.28
CA LYS A 38 1.11 -3.26 -0.03
C LYS A 38 2.43 -4.00 -0.14
N PHE A 39 3.53 -3.27 -0.03
CA PHE A 39 4.88 -3.81 0.00
C PHE A 39 5.45 -3.63 1.41
N ILE A 40 6.16 -4.65 1.90
CA ILE A 40 6.75 -4.65 3.23
C ILE A 40 8.17 -5.18 3.15
N LYS A 41 9.10 -4.55 3.87
CA LYS A 41 10.48 -5.00 4.03
C LYS A 41 10.94 -4.79 5.45
N ASP A 42 11.43 -5.85 6.07
CA ASP A 42 12.03 -5.76 7.40
C ASP A 42 13.42 -5.10 7.30
N LYS A 43 13.68 -4.21 8.25
CA LYS A 43 14.96 -3.52 8.42
C LYS A 43 15.67 -4.09 9.64
N LYS A 44 16.96 -3.76 9.79
CA LYS A 44 17.68 -4.07 11.03
C LYS A 44 17.01 -3.38 12.22
N ASN A 45 17.16 -3.95 13.42
CA ASN A 45 16.63 -3.42 14.69
C ASN A 45 15.09 -3.43 14.84
N LYS A 46 14.40 -4.39 14.21
CA LYS A 46 12.92 -4.54 14.29
C LYS A 46 12.12 -3.36 13.71
N ASP A 47 12.78 -2.50 12.93
CA ASP A 47 12.09 -1.50 12.11
C ASP A 47 11.57 -2.16 10.83
N GLN A 48 10.47 -1.63 10.28
CA GLN A 48 9.84 -2.16 9.08
C GLN A 48 9.50 -1.02 8.14
N LEU A 49 9.90 -1.17 6.88
CA LEU A 49 9.49 -0.28 5.81
C LEU A 49 8.21 -0.83 5.18
N LYS A 50 7.22 0.03 5.00
CA LYS A 50 5.94 -0.28 4.38
C LYS A 50 5.63 0.75 3.31
N VAL A 51 5.25 0.27 2.12
CA VAL A 51 4.79 1.11 1.03
C VAL A 51 3.39 0.67 0.63
N THR A 52 2.44 1.61 0.64
CA THR A 52 1.06 1.40 0.19
C THR A 52 0.66 2.46 -0.81
N ALA A 53 -0.28 2.14 -1.69
CA ALA A 53 -0.90 3.07 -2.62
C ALA A 53 -2.29 2.56 -2.99
N ASN A 54 -3.07 3.36 -3.73
CA ASN A 54 -4.33 2.92 -4.29
C ASN A 54 -4.12 2.05 -5.53
N LYS A 55 -3.08 2.33 -6.33
CA LYS A 55 -2.80 1.63 -7.59
C LYS A 55 -1.29 1.40 -7.76
N ALA A 56 -0.94 0.31 -8.43
CA ALA A 56 0.41 0.01 -8.90
C ALA A 56 0.41 -0.42 -10.36
N ILE A 57 1.40 0.09 -11.09
CA ILE A 57 1.68 -0.23 -12.50
C ILE A 57 3.15 -0.65 -12.60
N PHE A 58 3.43 -1.85 -13.08
CA PHE A 58 4.78 -2.37 -13.23
C PHE A 58 5.39 -1.82 -14.51
N LEU A 59 6.41 -0.97 -14.34
CA LEU A 59 7.20 -0.46 -15.45
C LEU A 59 8.30 -1.44 -15.86
N SER A 60 8.77 -2.25 -14.90
CA SER A 60 9.69 -3.36 -15.14
C SER A 60 9.60 -4.42 -14.03
N ASP A 61 10.46 -5.43 -14.13
CA ASP A 61 10.76 -6.40 -13.08
C ASP A 61 11.22 -5.78 -11.75
N ARG A 62 11.57 -4.50 -11.70
CA ARG A 62 12.12 -3.78 -10.53
C ARG A 62 11.34 -2.51 -10.20
N LYS A 63 10.95 -1.74 -11.22
CA LYS A 63 10.29 -0.44 -11.07
C LYS A 63 8.78 -0.57 -11.11
N ILE A 64 8.11 0.07 -10.17
CA ILE A 64 6.65 0.16 -10.06
C ILE A 64 6.28 1.63 -9.95
N LEU A 65 5.34 2.09 -10.76
CA LEU A 65 4.68 3.37 -10.55
C LEU A 65 3.53 3.16 -9.57
N LEU A 66 3.58 3.85 -8.44
CA LEU A 66 2.52 3.88 -7.45
C LEU A 66 1.72 5.17 -7.60
N ASP A 67 0.40 5.06 -7.60
CA ASP A 67 -0.50 6.18 -7.85
C ASP A 67 -1.68 6.20 -6.87
N GLY A 68 -1.99 7.40 -6.38
CA GLY A 68 -3.03 7.69 -5.40
C GLY A 68 -2.65 7.33 -3.97
N GLU A 69 -2.66 8.33 -3.07
CA GLU A 69 -2.44 8.18 -1.62
C GLU A 69 -1.25 7.28 -1.27
N VAL A 70 -0.11 7.49 -1.94
CA VAL A 70 1.09 6.70 -1.68
C VAL A 70 1.63 7.04 -0.30
N LYS A 71 1.83 6.02 0.53
CA LYS A 71 2.44 6.14 1.85
C LYS A 71 3.66 5.26 1.93
N TYR A 72 4.81 5.89 2.16
CA TYR A 72 6.06 5.24 2.50
C TYR A 72 6.31 5.45 4.00
N ALA A 73 6.27 4.38 4.79
CA ALA A 73 6.30 4.46 6.25
C ALA A 73 7.40 3.57 6.84
N SER A 74 7.94 4.02 7.97
CA SER A 74 8.66 3.20 8.94
C SER A 74 7.87 3.13 10.25
N ASN A 75 8.45 2.52 11.29
CA ASN A 75 7.86 2.60 12.63
C ASN A 75 7.84 4.04 13.19
N ASN A 76 8.69 4.95 12.69
CA ASN A 76 8.92 6.26 13.30
C ASN A 76 8.47 7.44 12.42
N PHE A 77 8.15 7.20 11.15
CA PHE A 77 7.74 8.25 10.23
C PHE A 77 6.79 7.74 9.15
N THR A 78 6.08 8.67 8.51
CA THR A 78 5.35 8.45 7.27
C THR A 78 5.70 9.56 6.29
N LEU A 79 5.84 9.18 5.02
CA LEU A 79 6.05 10.06 3.89
C LEU A 79 4.90 9.82 2.91
N GLU A 80 4.12 10.86 2.65
CA GLU A 80 2.92 10.80 1.81
C GLU A 80 3.13 11.60 0.52
N SER A 81 2.72 11.03 -0.60
CA SER A 81 2.68 11.71 -1.91
C SER A 81 1.61 11.04 -2.79
N ASN A 82 1.23 11.69 -3.89
CA ASN A 82 0.20 11.19 -4.79
C ASN A 82 0.76 10.24 -5.87
N LYS A 83 1.99 10.44 -6.33
CA LYS A 83 2.63 9.58 -7.34
C LYS A 83 4.08 9.33 -7.02
N VAL A 84 4.50 8.06 -7.06
CA VAL A 84 5.85 7.64 -6.63
C VAL A 84 6.39 6.58 -7.58
N ASN A 85 7.62 6.75 -8.06
CA ASN A 85 8.37 5.67 -8.67
C ASN A 85 9.05 4.86 -7.57
N PHE A 86 8.70 3.59 -7.46
CA PHE A 86 9.16 2.69 -6.42
C PHE A 86 10.06 1.59 -6.99
N ASP A 87 11.25 1.44 -6.41
CA ASP A 87 12.15 0.32 -6.67
C ASP A 87 11.90 -0.77 -5.64
N LYS A 88 11.22 -1.85 -6.05
CA LYS A 88 10.82 -2.92 -5.12
C LYS A 88 11.99 -3.75 -4.58
N ILE A 89 13.14 -3.73 -5.25
CA ILE A 89 14.31 -4.51 -4.85
C ILE A 89 15.10 -3.75 -3.78
N ASN A 90 15.42 -2.48 -4.04
CA ASN A 90 16.14 -1.68 -3.08
C ASN A 90 15.25 -1.13 -1.96
N PHE A 91 13.94 -0.98 -2.23
CA PHE A 91 12.99 -0.23 -1.41
C PHE A 91 13.24 1.29 -1.43
N ASP A 92 13.89 1.78 -2.48
CA ASP A 92 14.09 3.20 -2.77
C ASP A 92 12.85 3.74 -3.49
N ALA A 93 12.60 5.05 -3.37
CA ALA A 93 11.40 5.68 -3.91
C ALA A 93 11.68 7.13 -4.29
N ASN A 94 11.06 7.64 -5.35
CA ASN A 94 11.11 9.07 -5.66
C ASN A 94 9.74 9.62 -6.07
N SER A 95 9.54 10.90 -5.80
CA SER A 95 8.37 11.65 -6.22
C SER A 95 8.75 13.07 -6.58
N GLU A 96 8.19 13.55 -7.68
CA GLU A 96 8.23 14.96 -8.09
C GLU A 96 6.93 15.70 -7.72
N GLU A 97 6.06 15.05 -6.93
CA GLU A 97 4.80 15.63 -6.47
C GLU A 97 4.89 16.09 -5.02
N ASN A 98 3.99 17.01 -4.66
CA ASN A 98 3.90 17.55 -3.31
C ASN A 98 3.86 16.43 -2.27
N THR A 99 4.74 16.57 -1.29
CA THR A 99 5.05 15.52 -0.33
C THR A 99 4.87 16.04 1.09
N LEU A 100 4.36 15.16 1.95
CA LEU A 100 4.24 15.40 3.38
C LEU A 100 4.98 14.32 4.16
N PHE A 101 6.08 14.71 4.80
CA PHE A 101 6.74 13.90 5.82
C PHE A 101 6.17 14.21 7.19
N ILE A 102 5.95 13.18 7.99
CA ILE A 102 5.44 13.26 9.36
C ILE A 102 6.25 12.30 10.23
N SER A 103 6.82 12.84 11.30
CA SER A 103 7.33 12.06 12.43
C SER A 103 6.67 12.51 13.73
N GLU A 104 7.12 11.96 14.86
CA GLU A 104 6.64 12.34 16.19
C GLU A 104 6.78 13.86 16.44
N LYS A 105 7.92 14.44 16.10
CA LYS A 105 8.29 15.82 16.50
C LYS A 105 8.22 16.85 15.39
N VAL A 106 8.25 16.41 14.13
CA VAL A 106 8.31 17.33 12.99
C VAL A 106 7.41 16.87 11.85
N SER A 107 6.97 17.83 11.05
CA SER A 107 6.46 17.59 9.71
C SER A 107 7.19 18.45 8.70
N ILE A 108 7.40 17.92 7.50
CA ILE A 108 8.05 18.64 6.41
C ILE A 108 7.15 18.54 5.18
N LYS A 109 6.79 19.68 4.61
CA LYS A 109 6.13 19.77 3.30
C LYS A 109 7.19 20.10 2.26
N SER A 110 7.23 19.36 1.15
CA SER A 110 8.17 19.61 0.05
C SER A 110 7.50 19.41 -1.31
N GLU A 111 8.13 19.88 -2.37
CA GLU A 111 7.65 19.70 -3.76
C GLU A 111 7.96 18.30 -4.31
N GLY A 112 8.83 17.54 -3.63
CA GLY A 112 9.13 16.15 -3.95
C GLY A 112 10.05 15.50 -2.92
N PHE A 113 10.44 14.26 -3.17
CA PHE A 113 11.42 13.54 -2.35
C PHE A 113 12.19 12.47 -3.12
N ASN A 114 13.36 12.10 -2.58
CA ASN A 114 14.05 10.85 -2.86
C ASN A 114 14.27 10.09 -1.56
N VAL A 115 13.89 8.82 -1.54
CA VAL A 115 14.28 7.84 -0.54
C VAL A 115 15.37 6.98 -1.15
N GLU A 116 16.53 6.95 -0.51
CA GLU A 116 17.73 6.30 -1.02
C GLU A 116 18.35 5.37 0.03
N ASN A 117 19.37 4.63 -0.40
CA ASN A 117 20.15 3.75 0.45
C ASN A 117 19.30 2.71 1.18
N LYS A 118 18.32 2.13 0.48
CA LYS A 118 17.39 1.10 0.98
C LYS A 118 16.46 1.63 2.09
N GLY A 119 15.96 2.85 1.92
CA GLY A 119 15.08 3.47 2.91
C GLY A 119 15.80 4.01 4.15
N ASN A 120 17.07 4.36 4.02
CA ASN A 120 17.84 4.96 5.13
C ASN A 120 17.86 6.47 5.04
N ASP A 121 17.92 7.02 3.83
CA ASP A 121 18.09 8.45 3.62
C ASP A 121 16.85 9.00 2.92
N ILE A 122 16.40 10.18 3.35
CA ILE A 122 15.30 10.91 2.74
C ILE A 122 15.81 12.31 2.38
N LEU A 123 15.82 12.61 1.09
CA LEU A 123 16.10 13.93 0.55
C LEU A 123 14.79 14.60 0.18
N PHE A 124 14.56 15.81 0.67
CA PHE A 124 13.42 16.64 0.28
C PHE A 124 13.81 17.52 -0.90
N ILE A 125 13.01 17.48 -1.96
CA ILE A 125 13.29 18.16 -3.23
C ILE A 125 12.44 19.43 -3.32
N GLY A 126 13.04 20.50 -3.84
CA GLY A 126 12.37 21.77 -4.09
C GLY A 126 12.10 22.56 -2.82
N LYS A 127 11.13 23.48 -2.90
CA LYS A 127 10.75 24.32 -1.77
C LYS A 127 10.24 23.45 -0.64
N SER A 128 10.85 23.60 0.53
CA SER A 128 10.54 22.81 1.71
C SER A 128 10.19 23.70 2.89
N LYS A 129 9.16 23.32 3.64
CA LYS A 129 8.74 23.98 4.87
C LYS A 129 8.73 22.97 6.01
N LEU A 130 9.53 23.24 7.04
CA LEU A 130 9.57 22.46 8.28
C LEU A 130 8.63 23.08 9.32
N GLU A 131 7.89 22.22 10.02
CA GLU A 131 7.01 22.57 11.13
C GLU A 131 7.35 21.66 12.32
N ILE A 132 7.63 22.26 13.48
CA ILE A 132 7.89 21.55 14.75
C ILE A 132 6.56 21.41 15.48
N LYS A 133 6.32 20.24 16.09
CA LYS A 133 5.13 19.94 16.89
C LYS A 133 5.34 20.24 18.37
#